data_AF-A0A0S8DSX8-F1
#
_entry.id   AF-A0A0S8DSX8-F1
#
_cell.length_a   1.000
_cell.length_b   1.000
_cell.length_c   1.000
_cell.angle_alpha   90.00
_cell.angle_beta   90.00
_cell.angle_gamma   90.00
#
_symmetry.space_group_name_H-M   'P 1'
#
loop_
_entity.id
_entity.type
_entity.pdbx_description
1 polymer ?
#
loop_
_entity_poly.entity_id
_entity_poly.type
_entity_poly.pdbx_seq_one_letter_code
_entity_poly.pdbx_strand_id
1 'polypeptide(L)'
;MAGRGRQFSSRPEMIHPHLCWLGIFLSFAVSLALFTSGDLDVHEYFYAPALLLIGFYTLHSILTDKQQYQKRTVRQVIPKAIGKYVLWGLIIYGVTRFYAAHPLYEEFTPNTRRFFGDFLILFLILGLPYFFLAEKFRYCQDNVMGDPYLRIISLLKCLKNREFKLVGRRLGKKSYKRIYLMAIIRIHYVPIMFEQVFLNIKGVTGFLRGPNFQSNLASSLAIATALAWAVDANNGAIGYFWESWFTRSRFRQIDLNPLHWFVVLICYAPFMGYAIQFVPFLSFVTNSEPLISNSSFNFGLEIVLLIFLVLYVLSGSALNFSTSNLCYKKIQTKGPYAIVRHPATSFKLGYFFLAFFRYRRAYTFTGLLCYLVWMTVYICRALVEESFLKKFSDYRRYMKKTRYRFIPRVC
;
A
#
# COMPACT_ATOMS: atom_id res chain seq x y z
N MET A 1 49.07 0.96 -1.47
CA MET A 1 48.05 2.03 -1.41
C MET A 1 46.70 1.44 -1.03
N ALA A 2 46.39 1.40 0.27
CA ALA A 2 45.10 0.95 0.78
C ALA A 2 44.05 2.04 0.52
N GLY A 3 43.29 1.89 -0.57
CA GLY A 3 42.16 2.76 -0.87
C GLY A 3 41.13 2.65 0.25
N ARG A 4 41.04 3.68 1.11
CA ARG A 4 39.92 3.86 2.05
C ARG A 4 38.63 3.85 1.23
N GLY A 5 37.98 2.69 1.19
CA GLY A 5 36.63 2.55 0.65
C GLY A 5 35.73 3.47 1.47
N ARG A 6 35.44 4.66 0.96
CA ARG A 6 34.42 5.55 1.52
C ARG A 6 33.13 4.73 1.53
N GLN A 7 32.75 4.22 2.70
CA GLN A 7 31.43 3.65 2.95
C GLN A 7 30.42 4.79 2.81
N PHE A 8 30.05 5.14 1.57
CA PHE A 8 28.90 5.96 1.26
C PHE A 8 27.64 5.13 1.52
N SER A 9 27.37 4.89 2.80
CA SER A 9 26.15 4.29 3.31
C SER A 9 25.33 5.38 4.01
N SER A 10 25.14 6.54 3.38
CA SER A 10 24.06 7.44 3.79
C SER A 10 22.75 6.77 3.38
N ARG A 11 22.18 6.03 4.33
CA ARG A 11 20.93 5.30 4.15
C ARG A 11 19.86 6.33 3.78
N PRO A 12 18.98 6.04 2.80
CA PRO A 12 17.90 6.95 2.48
C PRO A 12 17.03 7.14 3.70
N GLU A 13 17.00 8.35 4.24
CA GLU A 13 16.10 8.71 5.31
C GLU A 13 14.65 8.64 4.83
N MET A 14 13.77 8.14 5.69
CA MET A 14 12.33 8.22 5.45
C MET A 14 11.87 9.67 5.54
N ILE A 15 10.88 10.02 4.72
CA ILE A 15 10.16 11.29 4.83
C ILE A 15 9.63 11.42 6.27
N HIS A 16 9.76 12.61 6.84
CA HIS A 16 9.26 12.87 8.18
C HIS A 16 7.74 12.69 8.22
N PRO A 17 7.15 12.04 9.26
CA PRO A 17 5.70 11.80 9.33
C PRO A 17 4.84 13.05 9.12
N HIS A 18 5.23 14.22 9.66
CA HIS A 18 4.51 15.48 9.43
C HIS A 18 4.39 15.86 7.95
N LEU A 19 5.45 15.64 7.15
CA LEU A 19 5.39 15.89 5.71
C LEU A 19 4.54 14.84 5.00
N CYS A 20 4.53 13.60 5.49
CA CYS A 20 3.61 12.59 4.98
C CYS A 20 2.15 13.02 5.19
N TRP A 21 1.80 13.48 6.39
CA TRP A 21 0.46 13.94 6.73
C TRP A 21 0.06 15.20 5.97
N LEU A 22 0.99 16.16 5.81
CA LEU A 22 0.76 17.35 5.00
C LEU A 22 0.45 17.00 3.55
N GLY A 23 1.22 16.09 2.94
CA GLY A 23 0.97 15.63 1.57
C GLY A 23 -0.41 14.98 1.42
N ILE A 24 -0.82 14.18 2.40
CA ILE A 24 -2.16 13.57 2.42
C ILE A 24 -3.24 14.63 2.54
N PHE A 25 -3.11 15.55 3.50
CA PHE A 25 -4.07 16.63 3.68
C PHE A 25 -4.24 17.45 2.40
N LEU A 26 -3.15 17.89 1.78
CA LEU A 26 -3.18 18.69 0.56
C LEU A 26 -3.79 17.90 -0.62
N SER A 27 -3.36 16.65 -0.83
CA SER A 27 -3.88 15.83 -1.94
C SER A 27 -5.38 15.55 -1.82
N PHE A 28 -5.87 15.24 -0.62
CA PHE A 28 -7.30 15.03 -0.37
C PHE A 28 -8.09 16.33 -0.42
N ALA A 29 -7.59 17.43 0.18
CA ALA A 29 -8.28 18.72 0.16
C ALA A 29 -8.49 19.22 -1.27
N VAL A 30 -7.45 19.19 -2.10
CA VAL A 30 -7.54 19.59 -3.52
C VAL A 30 -8.49 18.68 -4.29
N SER A 31 -8.38 17.36 -4.13
CA SER A 31 -9.24 16.42 -4.87
C SER A 31 -10.70 16.57 -4.46
N LEU A 32 -10.99 16.67 -3.16
CA LEU A 32 -12.36 16.84 -2.66
C LEU A 32 -12.95 18.19 -3.06
N ALA A 33 -12.16 19.27 -3.12
CA ALA A 33 -12.63 20.55 -3.64
C ALA A 33 -13.08 20.42 -5.11
N LEU A 34 -12.26 19.81 -5.97
CA LEU A 34 -12.60 19.57 -7.38
C LEU A 34 -13.80 18.62 -7.54
N PHE A 35 -13.87 17.58 -6.70
CA PHE A 35 -15.00 16.65 -6.69
C PHE A 35 -16.25 17.22 -6.05
N THR A 36 -16.22 18.36 -5.36
CA THR A 36 -17.42 18.98 -4.78
C THR A 36 -17.91 20.10 -5.68
N SER A 37 -17.01 20.89 -6.29
CA SER A 37 -17.33 21.96 -7.25
C SER A 37 -18.00 21.48 -8.54
N GLY A 38 -17.69 20.26 -8.99
CA GLY A 38 -18.19 19.74 -10.27
C GLY A 38 -17.12 19.62 -11.33
N ASP A 39 -15.92 20.13 -11.06
CA ASP A 39 -14.83 20.20 -12.04
C ASP A 39 -14.23 18.82 -12.35
N LEU A 40 -14.32 17.87 -11.41
CA LEU A 40 -13.94 16.48 -11.62
C LEU A 40 -15.09 15.53 -11.28
N ASP A 41 -15.36 14.59 -12.18
CA ASP A 41 -16.24 13.46 -11.89
C ASP A 41 -15.50 12.43 -11.02
N VAL A 42 -16.10 12.09 -9.88
CA VAL A 42 -15.60 11.08 -8.96
C VAL A 42 -15.54 9.70 -9.63
N HIS A 43 -16.50 9.39 -10.50
CA HIS A 43 -16.56 8.10 -11.19
C HIS A 43 -15.40 7.91 -12.17
N GLU A 44 -14.96 8.98 -12.80
CA GLU A 44 -13.84 8.94 -13.74
C GLU A 44 -12.49 9.12 -13.05
N TYR A 45 -12.40 9.99 -12.04
CA TYR A 45 -11.12 10.46 -11.50
C TYR A 45 -10.89 10.16 -10.01
N PHE A 46 -11.59 9.19 -9.41
CA PHE A 46 -11.45 8.84 -7.97
C PHE A 46 -10.01 8.63 -7.48
N TYR A 47 -9.07 8.31 -8.38
CA TYR A 47 -7.65 8.11 -8.10
C TYR A 47 -6.82 9.42 -8.07
N ALA A 48 -7.43 10.59 -8.27
CA ALA A 48 -6.76 11.89 -8.20
C ALA A 48 -5.97 12.12 -6.88
N PRO A 49 -6.50 11.79 -5.68
CA PRO A 49 -5.73 11.89 -4.43
C PRO A 49 -4.44 11.05 -4.47
N ALA A 50 -4.48 9.87 -5.07
CA ALA A 50 -3.31 8.98 -5.19
C ALA A 50 -2.23 9.61 -6.07
N LEU A 51 -2.61 10.13 -7.24
CA LEU A 51 -1.68 10.76 -8.18
C LEU A 51 -1.08 12.05 -7.62
N LEU A 52 -1.88 12.90 -6.99
CA LEU A 52 -1.40 14.11 -6.31
C LEU A 52 -0.42 13.78 -5.19
N LEU A 53 -0.72 12.75 -4.38
CA LEU A 53 0.16 12.30 -3.31
C LEU A 53 1.49 11.71 -3.85
N ILE A 54 1.42 10.94 -4.94
CA ILE A 54 2.60 10.45 -5.67
C ILE A 54 3.45 11.62 -6.15
N GLY A 55 2.82 12.64 -6.76
CA GLY A 55 3.47 13.86 -7.24
C GLY A 55 4.18 14.60 -6.10
N PHE A 56 3.47 14.85 -4.99
CA PHE A 56 4.00 15.52 -3.81
C PHE A 56 5.23 14.79 -3.25
N TYR A 57 5.14 13.48 -3.00
CA TYR A 57 6.28 12.73 -2.46
C TYR A 57 7.44 12.62 -3.45
N THR A 58 7.16 12.53 -4.76
CA THR A 58 8.21 12.50 -5.79
C THR A 58 8.95 13.83 -5.85
N LEU A 59 8.22 14.95 -5.86
CA LEU A 59 8.80 16.29 -5.85
C LEU A 59 9.64 16.52 -4.59
N HIS A 60 9.09 16.23 -3.40
CA HIS A 60 9.84 16.32 -2.16
C HIS A 60 11.12 15.47 -2.19
N SER A 61 11.03 14.22 -2.69
CA SER A 61 12.19 13.34 -2.78
C SER A 61 13.25 13.86 -3.74
N ILE A 62 12.86 14.53 -4.83
CA ILE A 62 13.81 15.15 -5.78
C ILE A 62 14.47 16.38 -5.14
N LEU A 63 13.68 17.27 -4.52
CA LEU A 63 14.17 18.51 -3.90
C LEU A 63 15.10 18.25 -2.71
N THR A 64 14.89 17.15 -1.98
CA THR A 64 15.72 16.78 -0.83
C THR A 64 16.86 15.82 -1.17
N ASP A 65 16.99 15.39 -2.43
CA ASP A 65 18.05 14.47 -2.82
C ASP A 65 19.41 15.18 -2.89
N LYS A 66 20.25 14.95 -1.87
CA LYS A 66 21.61 15.49 -1.79
C LYS A 66 22.65 14.63 -2.52
N GLN A 67 22.25 13.59 -3.25
CA GLN A 67 23.19 12.63 -3.81
C GLN A 67 23.79 13.04 -5.16
N GLN A 68 25.05 12.63 -5.39
CA GLN A 68 25.72 12.83 -6.67
C GLN A 68 25.28 11.76 -7.67
N TYR A 69 24.74 12.20 -8.80
CA TYR A 69 24.31 11.34 -9.90
C TYR A 69 25.47 10.96 -10.81
N GLN A 70 25.51 9.72 -11.28
CA GLN A 70 26.46 9.32 -12.32
C GLN A 70 26.03 9.93 -13.66
N LYS A 71 26.83 10.84 -14.21
CA LYS A 71 26.59 11.39 -15.55
C LYS A 71 26.77 10.26 -16.57
N ARG A 72 25.70 9.90 -17.26
CA ARG A 72 25.71 8.96 -18.41
C ARG A 72 25.51 9.72 -19.71
N THR A 73 26.14 9.24 -20.77
CA THR A 73 25.98 9.85 -22.09
C THR A 73 24.59 9.51 -22.66
N VAL A 74 24.01 10.43 -23.43
CA VAL A 74 22.69 10.25 -24.06
C VAL A 74 22.64 8.97 -24.90
N ARG A 75 23.73 8.65 -25.62
CA ARG A 75 23.87 7.41 -26.42
C ARG A 75 23.72 6.13 -25.59
N GLN A 76 24.17 6.13 -24.32
CA GLN A 76 24.02 4.98 -23.42
C GLN A 76 22.63 4.86 -22.81
N VAL A 77 21.93 6.00 -22.69
CA VAL A 77 20.64 6.11 -21.99
C VAL A 77 19.48 5.75 -22.92
N ILE A 78 19.46 6.26 -24.15
CA ILE A 78 18.34 6.13 -25.08
C ILE A 78 17.91 4.66 -25.30
N PRO A 79 18.81 3.72 -25.68
CA PRO A 79 18.40 2.34 -25.97
C PRO A 79 17.79 1.64 -24.75
N LYS A 80 18.31 1.94 -23.55
CA LYS A 80 17.78 1.38 -22.30
C LYS A 80 16.44 1.97 -21.93
N ALA A 81 16.26 3.28 -22.13
CA ALA A 81 15.00 3.96 -21.86
C ALA A 81 13.89 3.46 -22.78
N ILE A 82 14.16 3.34 -24.09
CA ILE A 82 13.21 2.80 -25.08
C ILE A 82 12.85 1.36 -24.74
N GLY A 83 13.84 0.51 -24.47
CA GLY A 83 13.57 -0.89 -24.14
C GLY A 83 12.72 -1.05 -22.87
N LYS A 84 12.98 -0.23 -21.84
CA LYS A 84 12.15 -0.21 -20.62
C LYS A 84 10.74 0.30 -20.89
N TYR A 85 10.62 1.37 -21.67
CA TYR A 85 9.33 1.93 -22.05
C TYR A 85 8.46 0.90 -22.77
N VAL A 86 9.00 0.22 -23.77
CA VAL A 86 8.28 -0.84 -24.49
C VAL A 86 7.93 -2.01 -23.57
N LEU A 87 8.89 -2.51 -22.78
CA LEU A 87 8.64 -3.65 -21.90
C LEU A 87 7.54 -3.35 -20.87
N TRP A 88 7.65 -2.22 -20.17
CA TRP A 88 6.67 -1.84 -19.15
C TRP A 88 5.33 -1.47 -19.78
N GLY A 89 5.31 -0.86 -20.97
CA GLY A 89 4.08 -0.61 -21.72
C GLY A 89 3.33 -1.90 -22.06
N LEU A 90 4.04 -2.93 -22.54
CA LEU A 90 3.46 -4.25 -22.79
C LEU A 90 2.93 -4.92 -21.50
N ILE A 91 3.66 -4.79 -20.38
CA ILE A 91 3.22 -5.33 -19.08
C ILE A 91 1.95 -4.61 -18.61
N ILE A 92 1.93 -3.27 -18.63
CA ILE A 92 0.77 -2.47 -18.21
C ILE A 92 -0.43 -2.77 -19.10
N TYR A 93 -0.23 -2.84 -20.42
CA TYR A 93 -1.28 -3.24 -21.37
C TYR A 93 -1.82 -4.64 -21.07
N GLY A 94 -0.94 -5.62 -20.87
CA GLY A 94 -1.33 -6.99 -20.55
C GLY A 94 -2.11 -7.09 -19.23
N VAL A 95 -1.67 -6.36 -18.20
CA VAL A 95 -2.38 -6.27 -16.91
C VAL A 95 -3.75 -5.60 -17.07
N THR A 96 -3.84 -4.54 -17.87
CA THR A 96 -5.11 -3.85 -18.15
C THR A 96 -6.10 -4.79 -18.86
N ARG A 97 -5.63 -5.55 -19.85
CA ARG A 97 -6.44 -6.58 -20.53
C ARG A 97 -6.83 -7.72 -19.60
N PHE A 98 -5.93 -8.15 -18.72
CA PHE A 98 -6.20 -9.18 -17.73
C PHE A 98 -7.33 -8.77 -16.78
N TYR A 99 -7.31 -7.55 -16.22
CA TYR A 99 -8.40 -7.07 -15.37
C TYR A 99 -9.73 -6.85 -16.11
N ALA A 100 -9.67 -6.52 -17.40
CA ALA A 100 -10.86 -6.39 -18.24
C ALA A 100 -11.50 -7.75 -18.56
N ALA A 101 -10.72 -8.83 -18.66
CA ALA A 101 -11.21 -10.14 -19.11
C ALA A 101 -11.44 -11.15 -17.98
N HIS A 102 -10.79 -10.99 -16.82
CA HIS A 102 -10.85 -11.99 -15.75
C HIS A 102 -12.11 -11.80 -14.88
N PRO A 103 -13.03 -12.79 -14.77
CA PRO A 103 -14.32 -12.63 -14.10
C PRO A 103 -14.24 -12.13 -12.66
N LEU A 104 -13.25 -12.62 -11.89
CA LEU A 104 -13.02 -12.17 -10.52
C LEU A 104 -12.78 -10.65 -10.42
N TYR A 105 -12.01 -10.06 -11.32
CA TYR A 105 -11.72 -8.62 -11.25
C TYR A 105 -12.85 -7.77 -11.85
N GLU A 106 -13.65 -8.37 -12.74
CA GLU A 106 -14.91 -7.78 -13.20
C GLU A 106 -15.88 -7.55 -12.06
N GLU A 107 -16.08 -8.57 -11.24
CA GLU A 107 -17.01 -8.55 -10.13
C GLU A 107 -16.49 -7.69 -8.97
N PHE A 108 -15.24 -7.91 -8.55
CA PHE A 108 -14.73 -7.31 -7.31
C PHE A 108 -14.10 -5.92 -7.48
N THR A 109 -13.64 -5.55 -8.69
CA THR A 109 -12.89 -4.30 -8.90
C THR A 109 -13.25 -3.58 -10.21
N PRO A 110 -14.55 -3.35 -10.50
CA PRO A 110 -14.98 -2.82 -11.79
C PRO A 110 -14.40 -1.43 -12.09
N ASN A 111 -14.27 -0.57 -11.07
CA ASN A 111 -13.83 0.82 -11.24
C ASN A 111 -12.32 0.93 -11.46
N THR A 112 -11.56 -0.07 -11.01
CA THR A 112 -10.11 -0.10 -11.21
C THR A 112 -9.73 -0.21 -12.69
N ARG A 113 -10.59 -0.77 -13.54
CA ARG A 113 -10.36 -0.84 -14.99
C ARG A 113 -10.15 0.55 -15.60
N ARG A 114 -10.93 1.53 -15.15
CA ARG A 114 -10.80 2.92 -15.61
C ARG A 114 -9.43 3.49 -15.26
N PHE A 115 -9.01 3.36 -14.00
CA PHE A 115 -7.69 3.78 -13.54
C PHE A 115 -6.56 3.20 -14.41
N PHE A 116 -6.58 1.89 -14.72
CA PHE A 116 -5.53 1.28 -15.53
C PHE A 116 -5.54 1.75 -16.99
N GLY A 117 -6.73 2.00 -17.57
CA GLY A 117 -6.86 2.61 -18.88
C GLY A 117 -6.23 4.00 -18.94
N ASP A 118 -6.60 4.86 -17.99
CA ASP A 118 -6.12 6.24 -17.92
C ASP A 118 -4.61 6.29 -17.58
N PHE A 119 -4.15 5.41 -16.70
CA PHE A 119 -2.73 5.27 -16.40
C PHE A 119 -1.92 4.75 -17.60
N LEU A 120 -2.47 3.86 -18.42
CA LEU A 120 -1.81 3.42 -19.65
C LEU A 120 -1.63 4.60 -20.62
N ILE A 121 -2.66 5.43 -20.81
CA ILE A 121 -2.57 6.64 -21.64
C ILE A 121 -1.48 7.57 -21.09
N LEU A 122 -1.51 7.84 -19.78
CA LEU A 122 -0.49 8.66 -19.11
C LEU A 122 0.92 8.07 -19.29
N PHE A 123 1.06 6.75 -19.18
CA PHE A 123 2.32 6.06 -19.39
C PHE A 123 2.81 6.18 -20.83
N LEU A 124 1.93 6.10 -21.83
CA LEU A 124 2.31 6.25 -23.23
C LEU A 124 2.88 7.65 -23.51
N ILE A 125 2.36 8.69 -22.85
CA ILE A 125 2.81 10.08 -23.01
C ILE A 125 4.09 10.34 -22.19
N LEU A 126 4.09 9.98 -20.90
CA LEU A 126 5.12 10.39 -19.94
C LEU A 126 6.17 9.31 -19.65
N GLY A 127 5.92 8.06 -20.03
CA GLY A 127 6.77 6.92 -19.69
C GLY A 127 8.17 7.00 -20.31
N LEU A 128 8.28 7.38 -21.59
CA LEU A 128 9.57 7.52 -22.25
C LEU A 128 10.40 8.69 -21.68
N PRO A 129 9.85 9.92 -21.52
CA PRO A 129 10.53 10.99 -20.79
C PRO A 129 10.98 10.57 -19.39
N TYR A 130 10.11 9.87 -18.65
CA TYR A 130 10.43 9.37 -17.32
C TYR A 130 11.62 8.40 -17.32
N PHE A 131 11.62 7.38 -18.19
CA PHE A 131 12.72 6.40 -18.23
C PHE A 131 14.02 7.02 -18.73
N PHE A 132 13.95 7.99 -19.63
CA PHE A 132 15.12 8.75 -20.06
C PHE A 132 15.76 9.49 -18.89
N LEU A 133 14.95 10.25 -18.13
CA LEU A 133 15.42 10.96 -16.94
C LEU A 133 15.95 10.00 -15.87
N ALA A 134 15.21 8.91 -15.59
CA ALA A 134 15.59 7.93 -14.59
C ALA A 134 16.91 7.21 -14.92
N GLU A 135 17.20 6.92 -16.19
CA GLU A 135 18.48 6.34 -16.59
C GLU A 135 19.61 7.37 -16.69
N LYS A 136 19.31 8.62 -17.07
CA LYS A 136 20.28 9.73 -17.11
C LYS A 136 20.77 10.08 -15.70
N PHE A 137 19.87 10.12 -14.73
CA PHE A 137 20.13 10.45 -13.33
C PHE A 137 20.16 9.21 -12.44
N ARG A 138 20.77 8.12 -12.90
CA ARG A 138 20.79 6.87 -12.13
C ARG A 138 21.80 6.93 -10.99
N TYR A 139 21.34 6.63 -9.78
CA TYR A 139 22.17 6.52 -8.57
C TYR A 139 22.79 5.12 -8.43
N CYS A 140 24.13 5.06 -8.41
CA CYS A 140 24.99 3.90 -8.11
C CYS A 140 24.87 2.66 -9.04
N GLN A 141 25.98 1.91 -9.16
CA GLN A 141 26.06 0.66 -9.95
C GLN A 141 25.40 -0.55 -9.24
N ASP A 142 25.25 -0.52 -7.92
CA ASP A 142 24.93 -1.71 -7.10
C ASP A 142 23.56 -2.36 -7.38
N ASN A 143 22.67 -1.68 -8.11
CA ASN A 143 21.34 -2.22 -8.45
C ASN A 143 21.11 -2.41 -9.96
N VAL A 144 22.17 -2.50 -10.78
CA VAL A 144 22.01 -2.88 -12.20
C VAL A 144 21.51 -4.32 -12.33
N MET A 145 22.06 -5.26 -11.56
CA MET A 145 21.66 -6.69 -11.60
C MET A 145 20.29 -6.98 -10.95
N GLY A 146 19.73 -6.01 -10.25
CA GLY A 146 18.37 -6.06 -9.67
C GLY A 146 17.27 -5.65 -10.64
N ASP A 147 17.61 -5.13 -11.83
CA ASP A 147 16.66 -4.55 -12.77
C ASP A 147 15.76 -5.65 -13.41
N PRO A 148 14.43 -5.63 -13.18
CA PRO A 148 13.52 -6.63 -13.77
C PRO A 148 13.63 -6.68 -15.29
N TYR A 149 13.85 -5.53 -15.94
CA TYR A 149 14.01 -5.41 -17.39
C TYR A 149 15.14 -6.31 -17.93
N LEU A 150 16.33 -6.24 -17.30
CA LEU A 150 17.49 -7.02 -17.76
C LEU A 150 17.28 -8.52 -17.56
N ARG A 151 16.57 -8.91 -16.50
CA ARG A 151 16.27 -10.32 -16.21
C ARG A 151 15.24 -10.90 -17.16
N ILE A 152 14.21 -10.13 -17.50
CA ILE A 152 13.22 -10.53 -18.51
C ILE A 152 13.90 -10.68 -19.87
N ILE A 153 14.73 -9.72 -20.29
CA ILE A 153 15.50 -9.85 -21.54
C ILE A 153 16.41 -11.08 -21.52
N SER A 154 17.07 -11.34 -20.38
CA SER A 154 17.92 -12.52 -20.23
C SER A 154 17.13 -13.83 -20.41
N LEU A 155 15.89 -13.90 -19.93
CA LEU A 155 14.99 -15.03 -20.15
C LEU A 155 14.53 -15.12 -21.61
N LEU A 156 14.13 -14.01 -22.22
CA LEU A 156 13.71 -13.95 -23.62
C LEU A 156 14.83 -14.39 -24.56
N LYS A 157 16.09 -14.03 -24.28
CA LYS A 157 17.26 -14.51 -25.03
C LYS A 157 17.43 -16.02 -24.93
N CYS A 158 17.32 -16.60 -23.73
CA CYS A 158 17.39 -18.05 -23.58
C CYS A 158 16.24 -18.78 -24.27
N LEU A 159 15.02 -18.22 -24.23
CA LEU A 159 13.86 -18.75 -24.95
C LEU A 159 14.08 -18.70 -26.47
N LYS A 160 14.60 -17.58 -26.99
CA LYS A 160 14.96 -17.44 -28.41
C LYS A 160 15.99 -18.47 -28.85
N ASN A 161 16.98 -18.77 -27.99
CA ASN A 161 18.00 -19.79 -28.24
C ASN A 161 17.52 -21.22 -27.96
N ARG A 162 16.23 -21.43 -27.61
CA ARG A 162 15.63 -22.73 -27.25
C ARG A 162 16.33 -23.43 -26.07
N GLU A 163 16.93 -22.68 -25.17
CA GLU A 163 17.64 -23.18 -23.97
C GLU A 163 16.68 -23.45 -22.80
N PHE A 164 15.63 -24.26 -23.01
CA PHE A 164 14.54 -24.47 -22.03
C PHE A 164 15.04 -24.97 -20.67
N LYS A 165 16.06 -25.84 -20.64
CA LYS A 165 16.69 -26.30 -19.39
C LYS A 165 17.30 -25.13 -18.59
N LEU A 166 17.91 -24.16 -19.27
CA LEU A 166 18.49 -22.99 -18.62
C LEU A 166 17.41 -22.03 -18.11
N VAL A 167 16.32 -21.86 -18.86
CA VAL A 167 15.14 -21.09 -18.44
C VAL A 167 14.57 -21.67 -17.15
N GLY A 168 14.30 -22.98 -17.10
CA GLY A 168 13.81 -23.66 -15.89
C GLY A 168 14.76 -23.49 -14.70
N ARG A 169 16.07 -23.67 -14.90
CA ARG A 169 17.09 -23.42 -13.88
C ARG A 169 17.08 -21.98 -13.38
N ARG A 170 16.89 -20.99 -14.26
CA ARG A 170 16.85 -19.56 -13.89
C ARG A 170 15.58 -19.21 -13.13
N LEU A 171 14.41 -19.67 -13.57
CA LEU A 171 13.13 -19.47 -12.88
C LEU A 171 13.15 -20.09 -11.48
N GLY A 172 13.87 -21.21 -11.30
CA GLY A 172 14.10 -21.82 -9.97
C GLY A 172 14.97 -20.98 -9.03
N LYS A 173 15.79 -20.05 -9.53
CA LYS A 173 16.66 -19.22 -8.68
C LYS A 173 15.83 -18.25 -7.84
N LYS A 174 16.19 -18.13 -6.55
CA LYS A 174 15.56 -17.22 -5.58
C LYS A 174 15.40 -15.78 -6.11
N SER A 175 16.32 -15.30 -6.94
CA SER A 175 16.26 -13.95 -7.51
C SER A 175 15.10 -13.76 -8.50
N TYR A 176 14.81 -14.74 -9.36
CA TYR A 176 13.66 -14.71 -10.26
C TYR A 176 12.36 -14.97 -9.51
N LYS A 177 12.41 -15.85 -8.49
CA LYS A 177 11.29 -16.07 -7.57
C LYS A 177 10.73 -14.79 -6.99
N ARG A 178 11.62 -13.90 -6.57
CA ARG A 178 11.23 -12.60 -6.04
C ARG A 178 10.49 -11.73 -7.05
N ILE A 179 10.86 -11.78 -8.33
CA ILE A 179 10.24 -10.90 -9.35
C ILE A 179 8.80 -11.31 -9.63
N TYR A 180 8.55 -12.59 -9.88
CA TYR A 180 7.18 -13.02 -10.18
C TYR A 180 6.29 -12.88 -8.95
N LEU A 181 6.80 -13.15 -7.74
CA LEU A 181 6.02 -12.92 -6.51
C LEU A 181 5.71 -11.43 -6.30
N MET A 182 6.66 -10.53 -6.61
CA MET A 182 6.40 -9.08 -6.53
C MET A 182 5.33 -8.65 -7.54
N ALA A 183 5.32 -9.26 -8.73
CA ALA A 183 4.27 -9.03 -9.71
C ALA A 183 2.91 -9.56 -9.21
N ILE A 184 2.86 -10.78 -8.66
CA ILE A 184 1.64 -11.37 -8.09
C ILE A 184 1.06 -10.51 -6.97
N ILE A 185 1.88 -10.01 -6.04
CA ILE A 185 1.42 -9.10 -4.99
C ILE A 185 0.75 -7.87 -5.59
N ARG A 186 1.31 -7.27 -6.63
CA ARG A 186 0.71 -6.07 -7.24
C ARG A 186 -0.56 -6.39 -8.00
N ILE A 187 -0.55 -7.49 -8.77
CA ILE A 187 -1.73 -7.94 -9.51
C ILE A 187 -2.89 -8.20 -8.56
N HIS A 188 -2.60 -8.68 -7.35
CA HIS A 188 -3.60 -8.87 -6.32
C HIS A 188 -4.00 -7.55 -5.62
N TYR A 189 -3.06 -6.83 -5.02
CA TYR A 189 -3.36 -5.72 -4.11
C TYR A 189 -3.72 -4.40 -4.78
N VAL A 190 -3.09 -4.06 -5.91
CA VAL A 190 -3.35 -2.77 -6.57
C VAL A 190 -4.83 -2.58 -6.91
N PRO A 191 -5.52 -3.54 -7.58
CA PRO A 191 -6.92 -3.36 -7.92
C PRO A 191 -7.82 -3.26 -6.67
N ILE A 192 -7.58 -4.10 -5.66
CA ILE A 192 -8.35 -4.06 -4.41
C ILE A 192 -8.21 -2.70 -3.72
N MET A 193 -7.00 -2.15 -3.64
CA MET A 193 -6.77 -0.88 -2.97
C MET A 193 -7.41 0.29 -3.72
N PHE A 194 -7.32 0.32 -5.05
CA PHE A 194 -7.97 1.37 -5.84
C PHE A 194 -9.49 1.27 -5.82
N GLU A 195 -10.06 0.07 -5.82
CA GLU A 195 -11.50 -0.11 -5.62
C GLU A 195 -11.95 0.43 -4.27
N GLN A 196 -11.19 0.18 -3.20
CA GLN A 196 -11.46 0.76 -1.89
C GLN A 196 -11.32 2.29 -1.88
N VAL A 197 -10.37 2.87 -2.63
CA VAL A 197 -10.30 4.32 -2.81
C VAL A 197 -11.58 4.83 -3.48
N PHE A 198 -12.03 4.21 -4.57
CA PHE A 198 -13.27 4.58 -5.24
C PHE A 198 -14.46 4.57 -4.30
N LEU A 199 -14.71 3.45 -3.60
CA LEU A 199 -15.86 3.29 -2.71
C LEU A 199 -15.88 4.35 -1.60
N ASN A 200 -14.72 4.62 -0.98
CA ASN A 200 -14.65 5.58 0.11
C ASN A 200 -14.72 7.03 -0.37
N ILE A 201 -14.07 7.39 -1.49
CA ILE A 201 -14.17 8.74 -2.06
C ILE A 201 -15.60 9.02 -2.51
N LYS A 202 -16.26 8.07 -3.19
CA LYS A 202 -17.67 8.16 -3.58
C LYS A 202 -18.57 8.34 -2.36
N GLY A 203 -18.29 7.61 -1.27
CA GLY A 203 -19.00 7.78 0.00
C GLY A 203 -18.85 9.20 0.55
N VAL A 204 -17.62 9.69 0.68
CA VAL A 204 -17.31 11.04 1.17
C VAL A 204 -17.99 12.12 0.31
N THR A 205 -17.85 12.06 -1.01
CA THR A 205 -18.42 13.06 -1.91
C THR A 205 -19.94 12.99 -1.98
N GLY A 206 -20.50 11.78 -1.89
CA GLY A 206 -21.94 11.56 -1.77
C GLY A 206 -22.52 12.18 -0.49
N PHE A 207 -21.81 12.09 0.65
CA PHE A 207 -22.22 12.79 1.87
C PHE A 207 -22.10 14.32 1.75
N LEU A 208 -21.03 14.82 1.11
CA LEU A 208 -20.79 16.26 0.96
C LEU A 208 -21.76 16.94 -0.02
N ARG A 209 -22.18 16.24 -1.08
CA ARG A 209 -23.10 16.76 -2.10
C ARG A 209 -24.55 16.36 -1.90
N GLY A 210 -24.81 15.37 -1.06
CA GLY A 210 -26.14 14.80 -0.91
C GLY A 210 -27.12 15.80 -0.31
N PRO A 211 -28.42 15.69 -0.64
CA PRO A 211 -29.48 16.52 -0.04
C PRO A 211 -29.58 16.31 1.48
N ASN A 212 -29.04 15.20 1.97
CA ASN A 212 -28.94 14.85 3.39
C ASN A 212 -27.65 15.34 4.06
N PHE A 213 -26.89 16.27 3.44
CA PHE A 213 -25.84 16.98 4.16
C PHE A 213 -26.48 17.85 5.24
N GLN A 214 -26.79 17.23 6.36
CA GLN A 214 -27.18 17.90 7.57
C GLN A 214 -25.89 18.32 8.26
N SER A 215 -25.77 19.60 8.62
CA SER A 215 -24.69 20.16 9.43
C SER A 215 -24.74 19.68 10.89
N ASN A 216 -25.19 18.44 11.09
CA ASN A 216 -25.20 17.79 12.38
C ASN A 216 -23.89 17.02 12.61
N LEU A 217 -23.63 16.72 13.87
CA LEU A 217 -22.38 16.09 14.28
C LEU A 217 -22.28 14.62 13.82
N ALA A 218 -23.40 13.91 13.68
CA ALA A 218 -23.43 12.53 13.21
C ALA A 218 -22.96 12.39 11.75
N SER A 219 -23.46 13.25 10.86
CA SER A 219 -22.99 13.36 9.46
C SER A 219 -21.50 13.69 9.41
N SER A 220 -21.04 14.60 10.27
CA SER A 220 -19.62 14.96 10.36
C SER A 220 -18.75 13.76 10.77
N LEU A 221 -19.20 12.94 11.73
CA LEU A 221 -18.50 11.71 12.13
C LEU A 221 -18.50 10.66 11.01
N ALA A 222 -19.60 10.51 10.27
CA ALA A 222 -19.70 9.59 9.15
C ALA A 222 -18.73 9.99 8.01
N ILE A 223 -18.69 11.28 7.66
CA ILE A 223 -17.75 11.84 6.68
C ILE A 223 -16.30 11.62 7.15
N ALA A 224 -15.99 11.94 8.41
CA ALA A 224 -14.65 11.75 8.95
C ALA A 224 -14.21 10.28 8.94
N THR A 225 -15.13 9.36 9.24
CA THR A 225 -14.89 7.92 9.19
C THR A 225 -14.63 7.45 7.76
N ALA A 226 -15.48 7.84 6.81
CA ALA A 226 -15.31 7.50 5.40
C ALA A 226 -14.00 8.09 4.82
N LEU A 227 -13.65 9.32 5.20
CA LEU A 227 -12.41 9.97 4.81
C LEU A 227 -11.18 9.23 5.38
N ALA A 228 -11.24 8.81 6.64
CA ALA A 228 -10.17 8.04 7.26
C ALA A 228 -9.93 6.71 6.51
N TRP A 229 -10.99 5.98 6.16
CA TRP A 229 -10.87 4.77 5.33
C TRP A 229 -10.36 5.08 3.91
N ALA A 230 -10.79 6.19 3.29
CA ALA A 230 -10.27 6.63 2.00
C ALA A 230 -8.75 6.86 2.04
N VAL A 231 -8.25 7.51 3.10
CA VAL A 231 -6.82 7.77 3.29
C VAL A 231 -6.05 6.46 3.50
N ASP A 232 -6.57 5.51 4.28
CA ASP A 232 -5.93 4.19 4.46
C ASP A 232 -5.79 3.44 3.13
N ALA A 233 -6.91 3.33 2.39
CA ALA A 233 -6.95 2.69 1.09
C ALA A 233 -5.99 3.37 0.10
N ASN A 234 -5.94 4.71 0.10
CA ASN A 234 -5.05 5.48 -0.76
C ASN A 234 -3.57 5.24 -0.43
N ASN A 235 -3.21 5.20 0.86
CA ASN A 235 -1.85 4.85 1.30
C ASN A 235 -1.46 3.44 0.86
N GLY A 236 -2.38 2.48 0.97
CA GLY A 236 -2.21 1.13 0.43
C GLY A 236 -2.02 1.12 -1.09
N ALA A 237 -2.87 1.84 -1.83
CA ALA A 237 -2.84 1.94 -3.28
C ALA A 237 -1.48 2.46 -3.77
N ILE A 238 -1.03 3.62 -3.28
CA ILE A 238 0.27 4.17 -3.66
C ILE A 238 1.43 3.25 -3.24
N GLY A 239 1.29 2.54 -2.12
CA GLY A 239 2.28 1.62 -1.58
C GLY A 239 2.52 0.42 -2.48
N TYR A 240 1.47 -0.17 -3.07
CA TYR A 240 1.62 -1.28 -4.01
C TYR A 240 1.87 -0.83 -5.44
N PHE A 241 1.31 0.31 -5.85
CA PHE A 241 1.35 0.79 -7.22
C PHE A 241 2.67 1.48 -7.57
N TRP A 242 3.12 2.46 -6.76
CA TRP A 242 4.15 3.38 -7.18
C TRP A 242 5.57 2.90 -6.84
N GLU A 243 6.36 2.66 -7.88
CA GLU A 243 7.78 2.38 -7.78
C GLU A 243 8.59 3.33 -8.64
N SER A 244 9.42 4.13 -7.99
CA SER A 244 10.30 5.06 -8.70
C SER A 244 11.73 5.01 -8.19
N TRP A 245 12.66 5.30 -9.10
CA TRP A 245 14.06 5.53 -8.73
C TRP A 245 14.19 6.75 -7.84
N PHE A 246 13.48 7.84 -8.16
CA PHE A 246 13.55 9.12 -7.44
C PHE A 246 13.09 8.98 -5.99
N THR A 247 11.96 8.30 -5.76
CA THR A 247 11.40 8.11 -4.41
C THR A 247 12.05 6.98 -3.63
N ARG A 248 12.89 6.18 -4.29
CA ARG A 248 13.51 4.96 -3.74
C ARG A 248 12.50 3.98 -3.15
N SER A 249 11.28 3.94 -3.70
CA SER A 249 10.15 3.17 -3.18
C SER A 249 10.10 1.70 -3.63
N ARG A 250 11.14 1.23 -4.32
CA ARG A 250 11.20 -0.13 -4.88
C ARG A 250 11.29 -1.21 -3.81
N PHE A 251 10.64 -2.33 -4.08
CA PHE A 251 10.80 -3.53 -3.26
C PHE A 251 12.26 -4.00 -3.28
N ARG A 252 12.88 -4.05 -2.10
CA ARG A 252 14.21 -4.63 -1.91
C ARG A 252 14.14 -6.15 -1.86
N GLN A 253 13.13 -6.66 -1.16
CA GLN A 253 12.90 -8.08 -1.01
C GLN A 253 11.43 -8.38 -0.76
N ILE A 254 11.01 -9.58 -1.15
CA ILE A 254 9.69 -10.14 -0.90
C ILE A 254 9.83 -11.42 -0.08
N ASP A 255 8.83 -11.71 0.72
CA ASP A 255 8.76 -12.93 1.49
C ASP A 255 8.51 -14.13 0.58
N LEU A 256 9.23 -15.22 0.86
CA LEU A 256 9.13 -16.47 0.12
C LEU A 256 8.38 -17.55 0.93
N ASN A 257 8.01 -17.28 2.18
CA ASN A 257 7.34 -18.26 3.03
C ASN A 257 5.84 -18.34 2.69
N PRO A 258 5.34 -19.46 2.15
CA PRO A 258 3.93 -19.59 1.77
C PRO A 258 2.96 -19.44 2.95
N LEU A 259 3.36 -19.81 4.18
CA LEU A 259 2.52 -19.63 5.36
C LEU A 259 2.30 -18.14 5.68
N HIS A 260 3.33 -17.32 5.50
CA HIS A 260 3.20 -15.88 5.71
C HIS A 260 2.24 -15.28 4.67
N TRP A 261 2.30 -15.76 3.42
CA TRP A 261 1.36 -15.37 2.38
C TRP A 261 -0.07 -15.75 2.71
N PHE A 262 -0.32 -16.99 3.16
CA PHE A 262 -1.65 -17.43 3.56
C PHE A 262 -2.25 -16.55 4.66
N VAL A 263 -1.50 -16.34 5.75
CA VAL A 263 -1.92 -15.49 6.89
C VAL A 263 -2.20 -14.05 6.46
N VAL A 264 -1.42 -13.51 5.53
CA VAL A 264 -1.63 -12.16 5.04
C VAL A 264 -2.83 -12.10 4.10
N LEU A 265 -2.95 -13.03 3.13
CA LEU A 265 -3.98 -13.01 2.09
C LEU A 265 -5.39 -13.19 2.66
N ILE A 266 -5.57 -14.02 3.70
CA ILE A 266 -6.88 -14.23 4.34
C ILE A 266 -7.48 -12.92 4.91
N CYS A 267 -6.65 -11.91 5.18
CA CYS A 267 -7.08 -10.60 5.65
C CYS A 267 -7.61 -9.67 4.54
N TYR A 268 -7.61 -10.10 3.28
CA TYR A 268 -7.96 -9.25 2.13
C TYR A 268 -8.94 -9.95 1.20
N ALA A 269 -9.76 -9.17 0.49
CA ALA A 269 -10.63 -9.71 -0.54
C ALA A 269 -9.80 -10.40 -1.65
N PRO A 270 -10.33 -11.43 -2.34
CA PRO A 270 -11.60 -12.10 -2.06
C PRO A 270 -11.50 -13.13 -0.92
N PHE A 271 -10.30 -13.49 -0.48
CA PHE A 271 -10.07 -14.54 0.54
C PHE A 271 -10.77 -14.24 1.87
N MET A 272 -10.80 -12.99 2.29
CA MET A 272 -11.56 -12.55 3.45
C MET A 272 -13.05 -12.83 3.29
N GLY A 273 -13.62 -12.62 2.09
CA GLY A 273 -15.02 -12.92 1.81
C GLY A 273 -15.35 -14.40 2.00
N TYR A 274 -14.47 -15.30 1.53
CA TYR A 274 -14.59 -16.73 1.78
C TYR A 274 -14.40 -17.09 3.26
N ALA A 275 -13.40 -16.49 3.93
CA ALA A 275 -13.13 -16.76 5.35
C ALA A 275 -14.31 -16.38 6.25
N ILE A 276 -15.02 -15.29 5.94
CA ILE A 276 -16.22 -14.85 6.69
C ILE A 276 -17.36 -15.87 6.61
N GLN A 277 -17.44 -16.70 5.56
CA GLN A 277 -18.45 -17.77 5.48
C GLN A 277 -18.26 -18.84 6.56
N PHE A 278 -17.02 -19.05 7.01
CA PHE A 278 -16.69 -19.99 8.08
C PHE A 278 -16.59 -19.33 9.45
N VAL A 279 -16.09 -18.09 9.49
CA VAL A 279 -15.88 -17.31 10.72
C VAL A 279 -16.59 -15.96 10.57
N PRO A 280 -17.91 -15.92 10.77
CA PRO A 280 -18.70 -14.73 10.48
C PRO A 280 -18.40 -13.58 11.44
N PHE A 281 -18.50 -12.36 10.94
CA PHE A 281 -18.55 -11.16 11.78
C PHE A 281 -19.98 -10.95 12.30
N LEU A 282 -20.25 -11.56 13.44
CA LEU A 282 -21.59 -11.54 14.06
C LEU A 282 -21.98 -10.17 14.64
N SER A 283 -21.00 -9.31 14.91
CA SER A 283 -21.16 -8.02 15.59
C SER A 283 -21.09 -6.84 14.62
N PHE A 284 -21.97 -6.84 13.62
CA PHE A 284 -22.22 -5.70 12.73
C PHE A 284 -23.62 -5.15 12.95
N VAL A 285 -23.84 -3.87 12.58
CA VAL A 285 -25.15 -3.19 12.64
C VAL A 285 -26.26 -4.05 12.01
N THR A 286 -25.98 -4.70 10.89
CA THR A 286 -26.95 -5.52 10.15
C THR A 286 -27.27 -6.85 10.84
N ASN A 287 -26.40 -7.30 11.74
CA ASN A 287 -26.41 -8.65 12.29
C ASN A 287 -26.74 -8.67 13.79
N SER A 288 -26.73 -7.54 14.49
CA SER A 288 -26.97 -7.50 15.94
C SER A 288 -27.46 -6.15 16.41
N GLU A 289 -28.30 -6.18 17.44
CA GLU A 289 -28.69 -4.99 18.20
C GLU A 289 -27.50 -4.46 19.04
N PRO A 290 -27.43 -3.14 19.27
CA PRO A 290 -26.51 -2.55 20.24
C PRO A 290 -26.68 -3.17 21.63
N LEU A 291 -25.57 -3.33 22.35
CA LEU A 291 -25.58 -3.80 23.75
C LEU A 291 -26.35 -2.81 24.64
N ILE A 292 -26.08 -1.52 24.46
CA ILE A 292 -26.72 -0.42 25.16
C ILE A 292 -27.44 0.42 24.10
N SER A 293 -28.76 0.53 24.19
CA SER A 293 -29.58 1.28 23.23
C SER A 293 -29.58 2.80 23.45
N ASN A 294 -28.87 3.30 24.46
CA ASN A 294 -28.78 4.73 24.74
C ASN A 294 -28.04 5.47 23.61
N SER A 295 -28.69 6.49 23.03
CA SER A 295 -28.14 7.27 21.90
C SER A 295 -26.84 7.98 22.28
N SER A 296 -26.79 8.66 23.43
CA SER A 296 -25.59 9.38 23.90
C SER A 296 -24.40 8.45 24.12
N PHE A 297 -24.62 7.25 24.63
CA PHE A 297 -23.58 6.23 24.80
C PHE A 297 -23.02 5.79 23.44
N ASN A 298 -23.88 5.42 22.49
CA ASN A 298 -23.44 4.99 21.16
C ASN A 298 -22.72 6.12 20.43
N PHE A 299 -23.21 7.35 20.57
CA PHE A 299 -22.58 8.53 20.01
C PHE A 299 -21.17 8.77 20.61
N GLY A 300 -21.02 8.68 21.93
CA GLY A 300 -19.71 8.75 22.58
C GLY A 300 -18.77 7.64 22.11
N LEU A 301 -19.28 6.43 21.90
CA LEU A 301 -18.51 5.31 21.38
C LEU A 301 -18.06 5.52 19.93
N GLU A 302 -18.89 6.12 19.07
CA GLU A 302 -18.51 6.49 17.69
C GLU A 302 -17.34 7.48 17.68
N ILE A 303 -17.32 8.45 18.60
CA ILE A 303 -16.18 9.36 18.75
C ILE A 303 -14.91 8.59 19.10
N VAL A 304 -14.98 7.67 20.07
CA VAL A 304 -13.81 6.87 20.47
C VAL A 304 -13.34 5.99 19.31
N LEU A 305 -14.26 5.35 18.59
CA LEU A 305 -13.94 4.56 17.40
C LEU A 305 -13.23 5.42 16.33
N LEU A 306 -13.73 6.62 16.08
CA LEU A 306 -13.10 7.55 15.15
C LEU A 306 -11.69 7.93 15.60
N ILE A 307 -11.45 8.17 16.90
CA ILE A 307 -10.10 8.44 17.43
C ILE A 307 -9.16 7.28 17.12
N PHE A 308 -9.56 6.03 17.41
CA PHE A 308 -8.74 4.86 17.08
C PHE A 308 -8.48 4.74 15.57
N LEU A 309 -9.49 5.00 14.75
CA LEU A 309 -9.37 4.96 13.29
C LEU A 309 -8.41 6.05 12.77
N VAL A 310 -8.50 7.28 13.27
CA VAL A 310 -7.58 8.37 12.92
C VAL A 310 -6.15 8.02 13.32
N LEU A 311 -5.93 7.48 14.53
CA LEU A 311 -4.60 7.07 14.98
C LEU A 311 -4.03 5.91 14.14
N TYR A 312 -4.88 4.96 13.73
CA TYR A 312 -4.54 3.92 12.77
C TYR A 312 -4.08 4.51 11.43
N VAL A 313 -4.86 5.43 10.85
CA VAL A 313 -4.57 6.07 9.57
C VAL A 313 -3.32 6.93 9.63
N LEU A 314 -3.13 7.72 10.69
CA LEU A 314 -1.91 8.52 10.88
C LEU A 314 -0.66 7.65 10.98
N SER A 315 -0.79 6.48 11.63
CA SER A 315 0.27 5.48 11.71
C SER A 315 0.56 4.83 10.35
N GLY A 316 -0.47 4.48 9.57
CA GLY A 316 -0.28 3.97 8.20
C GLY A 316 0.37 5.02 7.28
N SER A 317 -0.11 6.25 7.35
CA SER A 317 0.37 7.41 6.58
C SER A 317 1.86 7.71 6.80
N ALA A 318 2.36 7.48 8.02
CA ALA A 318 3.77 7.67 8.33
C ALA A 318 4.71 6.72 7.54
N LEU A 319 4.19 5.62 6.97
CA LEU A 319 4.96 4.70 6.14
C LEU A 319 5.17 5.15 4.69
N ASN A 320 4.44 6.16 4.19
CA ASN A 320 4.48 6.61 2.78
C ASN A 320 4.36 5.45 1.76
N PHE A 321 5.15 5.46 0.68
CA PHE A 321 5.29 4.35 -0.27
C PHE A 321 5.80 3.03 0.33
N SER A 322 6.16 2.99 1.62
CA SER A 322 6.61 1.78 2.31
C SER A 322 5.44 0.93 2.84
N THR A 323 4.20 1.42 2.73
CA THR A 323 2.98 0.66 3.05
C THR A 323 2.85 -0.53 2.10
N SER A 324 3.30 -1.70 2.53
CA SER A 324 3.16 -2.95 1.76
C SER A 324 3.32 -4.16 2.67
N ASN A 325 2.48 -5.17 2.48
CA ASN A 325 2.63 -6.46 3.14
C ASN A 325 3.62 -7.34 2.39
N LEU A 326 4.17 -8.35 3.09
CA LEU A 326 5.04 -9.40 2.55
C LEU A 326 6.32 -8.89 1.86
N CYS A 327 6.65 -7.62 2.06
CA CYS A 327 7.64 -6.93 1.28
C CYS A 327 8.49 -6.00 2.15
N TYR A 328 9.77 -5.92 1.82
CA TYR A 328 10.72 -5.03 2.47
C TYR A 328 11.09 -3.90 1.51
N LYS A 329 10.74 -2.66 1.86
CA LYS A 329 11.09 -1.44 1.12
C LYS A 329 12.02 -0.54 1.92
N LYS A 330 11.49 0.09 2.98
CA LYS A 330 12.19 0.96 3.92
C LYS A 330 11.61 0.76 5.32
N ILE A 331 12.33 1.22 6.34
CA ILE A 331 11.91 1.14 7.74
C ILE A 331 11.64 2.55 8.23
N GLN A 332 10.44 2.81 8.73
CA GLN A 332 10.12 4.03 9.45
C GLN A 332 10.55 3.89 10.92
N THR A 333 11.25 4.88 11.43
CA THR A 333 11.72 4.91 12.83
C THR A 333 11.38 6.23 13.54
N LYS A 334 10.61 7.11 12.89
CA LYS A 334 10.15 8.41 13.37
C LYS A 334 8.63 8.36 13.61
N GLY A 335 8.10 9.29 14.42
CA GLY A 335 6.67 9.37 14.73
C GLY A 335 6.17 8.20 15.59
N PRO A 336 4.96 7.66 15.34
CA PRO A 336 4.41 6.53 16.11
C PRO A 336 5.33 5.31 16.17
N TYR A 337 6.08 5.06 15.08
CA TYR A 337 7.06 3.98 14.99
C TYR A 337 8.29 4.16 15.89
N ALA A 338 8.51 5.35 16.45
CA ALA A 338 9.56 5.52 17.46
C ALA A 338 9.17 4.87 18.80
N ILE A 339 7.86 4.80 19.10
CA ILE A 339 7.30 4.36 20.38
C ILE A 339 7.03 2.86 20.38
N VAL A 340 6.33 2.36 19.35
CA VAL A 340 5.99 0.92 19.19
C VAL A 340 6.29 0.48 17.75
N ARG A 341 6.53 -0.82 17.53
CA ARG A 341 6.87 -1.35 16.20
C ARG A 341 5.69 -1.49 15.25
N HIS A 342 4.49 -1.75 15.77
CA HIS A 342 3.28 -1.95 14.97
C HIS A 342 2.11 -1.04 15.42
N PRO A 343 2.28 0.29 15.43
CA PRO A 343 1.28 1.22 15.95
C PRO A 343 -0.07 1.12 15.23
N ALA A 344 -0.04 1.00 13.89
CA ALA A 344 -1.25 0.80 13.10
C ALA A 344 -1.99 -0.49 13.49
N THR A 345 -1.29 -1.58 13.75
CA THR A 345 -1.95 -2.83 14.17
C THR A 345 -2.59 -2.66 15.54
N SER A 346 -1.93 -2.01 16.50
CA SER A 346 -2.49 -1.73 17.82
C SER A 346 -3.79 -0.92 17.75
N PHE A 347 -3.80 0.19 17.01
CA PHE A 347 -4.99 1.02 16.88
C PHE A 347 -6.11 0.32 16.12
N LYS A 348 -5.78 -0.49 15.10
CA LYS A 348 -6.77 -1.31 14.38
C LYS A 348 -7.41 -2.37 15.27
N LEU A 349 -6.63 -3.06 16.10
CA LEU A 349 -7.15 -4.04 17.06
C LEU A 349 -8.02 -3.36 18.11
N GLY A 350 -7.62 -2.19 18.61
CA GLY A 350 -8.46 -1.40 19.53
C GLY A 350 -9.78 -0.95 18.90
N TYR A 351 -9.74 -0.49 17.65
CA TYR A 351 -10.94 -0.17 16.87
C TYR A 351 -11.86 -1.39 16.75
N PHE A 352 -11.33 -2.55 16.34
CA PHE A 352 -12.14 -3.76 16.19
C PHE A 352 -12.67 -4.28 17.52
N PHE A 353 -11.91 -4.20 18.60
CA PHE A 353 -12.39 -4.57 19.93
C PHE A 353 -13.63 -3.76 20.31
N LEU A 354 -13.55 -2.44 20.23
CA LEU A 354 -14.67 -1.55 20.54
C LEU A 354 -15.85 -1.73 19.58
N ALA A 355 -15.58 -1.85 18.27
CA ALA A 355 -16.61 -2.02 17.26
C ALA A 355 -17.33 -3.37 17.39
N PHE A 356 -16.62 -4.41 17.83
CA PHE A 356 -17.18 -5.74 18.01
C PHE A 356 -18.01 -5.82 19.30
N PHE A 357 -17.46 -5.44 20.45
CA PHE A 357 -18.11 -5.61 21.76
C PHE A 357 -19.25 -4.62 22.04
N ARG A 358 -19.55 -3.68 21.14
CA ARG A 358 -20.71 -2.80 21.28
C ARG A 358 -22.05 -3.48 20.97
N TYR A 359 -22.04 -4.71 20.47
CA TYR A 359 -23.21 -5.45 20.02
C TYR A 359 -23.49 -6.67 20.89
N ARG A 360 -24.78 -7.00 21.08
CA ARG A 360 -25.20 -8.15 21.92
C ARG A 360 -24.61 -9.48 21.45
N ARG A 361 -24.57 -9.75 20.14
CA ARG A 361 -24.04 -11.02 19.60
C ARG A 361 -22.56 -11.26 19.93
N ALA A 362 -21.80 -10.21 20.26
CA ALA A 362 -20.40 -10.34 20.68
C ALA A 362 -20.23 -11.18 21.95
N TYR A 363 -21.24 -11.16 22.83
CA TYR A 363 -21.22 -11.83 24.13
C TYR A 363 -21.75 -13.26 24.09
N THR A 364 -22.09 -13.77 22.90
CA THR A 364 -22.38 -15.19 22.71
C THR A 364 -21.07 -15.98 22.63
N PHE A 365 -21.11 -17.27 22.98
CA PHE A 365 -19.93 -18.15 22.85
C PHE A 365 -19.36 -18.14 21.41
N THR A 366 -20.25 -18.24 20.41
CA THR A 366 -19.88 -18.17 18.99
C THR A 366 -19.29 -16.82 18.61
N GLY A 367 -19.86 -15.72 19.10
CA GLY A 367 -19.34 -14.36 18.89
C GLY A 367 -17.92 -14.21 19.42
N LEU A 368 -17.69 -14.62 20.66
CA LEU A 368 -16.36 -14.57 21.28
C LEU A 368 -15.35 -15.44 20.51
N LEU A 369 -15.73 -16.64 20.10
CA LEU A 369 -14.86 -17.53 19.31
C LEU A 369 -14.49 -16.90 17.97
N CYS A 370 -15.47 -16.34 17.24
CA CYS A 370 -15.21 -15.65 15.96
C CYS A 370 -14.28 -14.46 16.15
N TYR A 371 -14.50 -13.65 17.20
CA TYR A 371 -13.62 -12.53 17.54
C TYR A 371 -12.19 -12.99 17.81
N LEU A 372 -12.00 -14.04 18.63
CA LEU A 372 -10.68 -14.58 18.95
C LEU A 372 -9.94 -15.06 17.68
N VAL A 373 -10.64 -15.76 16.78
CA VAL A 373 -10.05 -16.21 15.51
C VAL A 373 -9.56 -15.01 14.69
N TRP A 374 -10.39 -13.98 14.51
CA TRP A 374 -9.99 -12.79 13.76
C TRP A 374 -8.84 -12.03 14.43
N MET A 375 -8.86 -11.87 15.75
CA MET A 375 -7.75 -11.24 16.47
C MET A 375 -6.46 -12.02 16.32
N THR A 376 -6.50 -13.35 16.41
CA THR A 376 -5.34 -14.22 16.18
C THR A 376 -4.80 -14.03 14.77
N VAL A 377 -5.65 -14.00 13.74
CA VAL A 377 -5.22 -13.75 12.35
C VAL A 377 -4.48 -12.42 12.22
N TYR A 378 -5.01 -11.33 12.78
CA TYR A 378 -4.36 -10.00 12.73
C TYR A 378 -3.05 -9.93 13.52
N ILE A 379 -2.98 -10.58 14.68
CA ILE A 379 -1.74 -10.68 15.47
C ILE A 379 -0.71 -11.51 14.71
N CYS A 380 -1.10 -12.67 14.19
CA CYS A 380 -0.25 -13.52 13.36
C CYS A 380 0.30 -12.74 12.17
N ARG A 381 -0.50 -11.90 11.51
CA ARG A 381 -0.07 -11.04 10.41
C ARG A 381 1.13 -10.16 10.79
N ALA A 382 1.07 -9.48 11.93
CA ALA A 382 2.16 -8.65 12.41
C ALA A 382 3.39 -9.48 12.82
N LEU A 383 3.18 -10.66 13.42
CA LEU A 383 4.28 -11.55 13.81
C LEU A 383 5.02 -12.15 12.62
N VAL A 384 4.31 -12.55 11.56
CA VAL A 384 4.94 -13.05 10.32
C VAL A 384 5.72 -11.96 9.60
N GLU A 385 5.19 -10.73 9.60
CA GLU A 385 5.91 -9.55 9.09
C GLU A 385 7.20 -9.32 9.88
N GLU A 386 7.15 -9.32 11.22
CA GLU A 386 8.34 -9.15 12.07
C GLU A 386 9.35 -10.28 11.84
N SER A 387 8.89 -11.54 11.73
CA SER A 387 9.72 -12.71 11.40
C SER A 387 10.46 -12.55 10.08
N PHE A 388 9.78 -12.04 9.05
CA PHE A 388 10.40 -11.71 7.77
C PHE A 388 11.41 -10.57 7.90
N LEU A 389 11.03 -9.47 8.55
CA LEU A 389 11.84 -8.26 8.65
C LEU A 389 13.10 -8.45 9.51
N LYS A 390 13.07 -9.33 10.53
CA LYS A 390 14.24 -9.71 11.36
C LYS A 390 15.45 -10.19 10.55
N LYS A 391 15.25 -10.66 9.32
CA LYS A 391 16.32 -11.08 8.41
C LYS A 391 17.23 -9.90 8.02
N PHE A 392 16.73 -8.66 8.06
CA PHE A 392 17.48 -7.46 7.69
C PHE A 392 18.17 -6.82 8.90
N SER A 393 19.45 -6.47 8.75
CA SER A 393 20.25 -5.80 9.80
C SER A 393 19.63 -4.51 10.30
N ASP A 394 18.98 -3.77 9.41
CA ASP A 394 18.39 -2.47 9.69
C ASP A 394 17.20 -2.61 10.63
N TYR A 395 16.38 -3.64 10.41
CA TYR A 395 15.25 -3.93 11.28
C TYR A 395 15.70 -4.44 12.64
N ARG A 396 16.75 -5.28 12.70
CA ARG A 396 17.35 -5.69 13.98
C ARG A 396 17.85 -4.49 14.80
N ARG A 397 18.46 -3.49 14.15
CA ARG A 397 18.87 -2.24 14.82
C ARG A 397 17.66 -1.46 15.33
N TYR A 398 16.62 -1.37 14.51
CA TYR A 398 15.36 -0.73 14.90
C TYR A 398 14.72 -1.41 16.11
N MET A 399 14.66 -2.75 16.14
CA MET A 399 14.14 -3.51 17.28
C MET A 399 14.88 -3.23 18.59
N LYS A 400 16.20 -2.97 18.54
CA LYS A 400 16.97 -2.58 19.72
C LYS A 400 16.56 -1.20 20.25
N LYS A 401 16.21 -0.27 19.36
CA LYS A 401 15.77 1.09 19.71
C LYS A 401 14.32 1.11 20.21
N THR A 402 13.42 0.46 19.50
CA THR A 402 11.99 0.43 19.80
C THR A 402 11.62 -0.96 20.29
N ARG A 403 11.61 -1.15 21.61
CA ARG A 403 11.46 -2.47 22.25
C ARG A 403 10.03 -3.02 22.21
N TYR A 404 9.02 -2.17 22.25
CA TYR A 404 7.62 -2.56 22.34
C TYR A 404 7.02 -2.92 20.98
N ARG A 405 6.29 -4.05 20.90
CA ARG A 405 5.61 -4.47 19.65
C ARG A 405 4.33 -3.68 19.41
N PHE A 406 3.37 -3.83 20.32
CA PHE A 406 2.00 -3.32 20.16
C PHE A 406 1.66 -2.27 21.21
N ILE A 407 1.88 -2.56 22.49
CA ILE A 407 1.52 -1.70 23.62
C ILE A 407 2.80 -1.31 24.36
N PRO A 408 3.04 -0.02 24.65
CA PRO A 408 4.16 0.39 25.48
C PRO A 408 4.13 -0.33 26.83
N ARG A 409 5.29 -0.80 27.29
CA ARG A 409 5.48 -1.53 28.57
C ARG A 409 4.92 -2.95 28.62
N VAL A 410 4.32 -3.45 27.53
CA VAL A 410 3.95 -4.87 27.38
C VAL A 410 4.90 -5.48 26.34
N CYS A 411 5.65 -6.52 26.73
CA CYS A 411 6.71 -7.10 25.91
C CYS A 411 6.21 -7.91 24.72
#